data_AF-A0A9D9IZ19-F1
#
_entry.id   AF-A0A9D9IZ19-F1
#
_cell.length_a   1.000
_cell.length_b   1.000
_cell.length_c   1.000
_cell.angle_alpha   90.00
_cell.angle_beta   90.00
_cell.angle_gamma   90.00
#
_symmetry.space_group_name_H-M   'P 1'
#
loop_
_entity.id
_entity.type
_entity.pdbx_description
1 polymer ?
#
loop_
_entity_poly.entity_id
_entity_poly.type
_entity_poly.pdbx_seq_one_letter_code
_entity_poly.pdbx_strand_id
1 'polypeptide(L)' 'MRTAVVILNWNTKNYLRRFLPPLLDSLKGLDAGVVVADNASGDGSRELLEEEFPDVTRIEFDENLGFTGGYDKAVA' A
#
# COMPACT_ATOMS: atom_id res chain seq x y z
N MET A 1 -8.88 1.07 -14.21
CA MET A 1 -7.46 0.91 -13.86
C MET A 1 -6.84 -0.12 -14.77
N ARG A 2 -5.89 0.30 -15.61
CA ARG A 2 -5.08 -0.57 -16.47
C ARG A 2 -3.76 -0.95 -15.83
N THR A 3 -3.20 -0.11 -14.96
CA THR A 3 -1.91 -0.34 -14.29
C THR A 3 -2.03 -0.16 -12.78
N ALA A 4 -1.50 -1.08 -11.97
CA ALA A 4 -1.42 -0.95 -10.53
C ALA A 4 0.03 -0.73 -10.07
N VAL A 5 0.27 0.24 -9.19
CA VAL A 5 1.51 0.40 -8.43
C VAL A 5 1.32 -0.30 -7.09
N VAL A 6 1.95 -1.46 -6.93
CA VAL A 6 1.82 -2.28 -5.72
C VAL A 6 2.96 -1.98 -4.74
N ILE A 7 2.61 -1.54 -3.54
CA ILE A 7 3.55 -1.30 -2.43
C ILE A 7 3.31 -2.40 -1.39
N LEU A 8 4.29 -3.26 -1.18
CA LEU A 8 4.30 -4.13 0.00
C LEU A 8 4.83 -3.35 1.21
N ASN A 9 4.03 -3.25 2.26
CA ASN A 9 4.33 -2.49 3.48
C ASN A 9 4.50 -3.43 4.69
N TRP A 10 5.54 -3.22 5.49
CA TRP A 10 5.65 -3.82 6.82
C TRP A 10 6.34 -2.86 7.77
N ASN A 11 5.60 -2.34 8.75
CA ASN A 11 6.10 -1.42 9.77
C ASN A 11 6.81 -0.16 9.20
N THR A 12 6.23 0.43 8.16
CA THR A 12 6.79 1.61 7.48
C THR A 12 5.81 2.80 7.38
N LYS A 13 4.96 3.01 8.39
CA LYS A 13 3.96 4.10 8.49
C LYS A 13 4.50 5.47 8.07
N ASN A 14 5.68 5.83 8.57
CA ASN A 14 6.28 7.15 8.28
C ASN A 14 6.67 7.30 6.81
N TYR A 15 7.06 6.22 6.14
CA TYR A 15 7.36 6.24 4.71
C TYR A 15 6.07 6.29 3.88
N LEU A 16 5.03 5.56 4.27
CA LEU A 16 3.71 5.68 3.63
C LEU A 16 3.22 7.13 3.68
N ARG A 17 3.20 7.75 4.86
CA ARG A 17 2.77 9.15 5.02
C ARG A 17 3.59 10.12 4.19
N ARG A 18 4.91 9.89 4.08
CA ARG A 18 5.81 10.76 3.32
C ARG A 18 5.68 10.61 1.81
N PHE A 19 5.50 9.39 1.30
CA PHE A 19 5.68 9.08 -0.13
C PHE A 19 4.37 8.78 -0.88
N LEU A 20 3.27 8.45 -0.19
CA LEU A 20 1.98 8.29 -0.86
C LEU A 20 1.48 9.59 -1.51
N PRO A 21 1.53 10.78 -0.87
CA PRO A 21 1.02 12.00 -1.49
C PRO A 21 1.66 12.34 -2.86
N PRO A 22 3.01 12.42 -3.00
CA PRO A 22 3.61 12.71 -4.31
C PRO A 22 3.42 11.58 -5.33
N LEU A 23 3.31 10.32 -4.89
CA LEU A 23 3.02 9.19 -5.79
C LEU A 23 1.61 9.32 -6.37
N LEU A 24 0.60 9.59 -5.53
CA LEU A 24 -0.79 9.78 -5.97
C LEU A 24 -0.92 10.97 -6.92
N ASP A 25 -0.22 12.07 -6.65
CA ASP A 25 -0.19 13.23 -7.54
C ASP A 25 0.38 12.89 -8.93
N SER A 26 1.44 12.08 -8.97
CA SER A 26 2.09 11.63 -10.21
C SER A 26 1.20 10.71 -11.08
N LEU A 27 0.12 10.15 -10.52
CA LEU A 27 -0.80 9.26 -11.25
C LEU A 27 -2.06 9.99 -11.76
N LYS A 28 -2.26 11.27 -11.43
CA LYS A 28 -3.44 12.02 -11.85
C LYS A 28 -3.58 12.04 -13.38
N GLY A 29 -4.76 11.68 -13.86
CA GLY A 29 -5.08 11.63 -15.30
C GLY A 29 -4.57 10.38 -16.03
N LEU A 30 -3.90 9.45 -15.34
CA LEU A 30 -3.53 8.14 -15.88
C LEU A 30 -4.58 7.09 -15.52
N ASP A 31 -4.73 6.05 -16.34
CA ASP A 31 -5.51 4.86 -16.00
C ASP A 31 -4.69 3.92 -15.10
N ALA A 32 -4.23 4.46 -13.97
CA ALA A 32 -3.38 3.80 -12.99
C ALA A 32 -3.79 4.13 -11.55
N GLY A 33 -3.44 3.25 -10.60
CA GLY A 33 -3.75 3.43 -9.18
C GLY A 33 -2.74 2.76 -8.25
N VAL A 34 -2.80 3.10 -6.96
CA VAL A 34 -1.92 2.54 -5.93
C VAL A 34 -2.65 1.49 -5.11
N VAL A 35 -1.98 0.37 -4.90
CA VAL A 35 -2.40 -0.70 -3.98
C VAL A 35 -1.33 -0.83 -2.90
N VAL A 36 -1.73 -0.76 -1.64
CA VAL A 36 -0.84 -1.05 -0.50
C VAL A 36 -1.22 -2.40 0.09
N ALA A 37 -0.30 -3.36 -0.02
CA ALA A 37 -0.40 -4.65 0.63
C ALA A 37 0.29 -4.56 2.01
N ASP A 38 -0.48 -4.51 3.08
CA ASP A 38 0.02 -4.49 4.46
C ASP A 38 0.31 -5.91 4.95
N ASN A 39 1.60 -6.18 5.18
CA ASN A 39 2.15 -7.49 5.51
C ASN A 39 2.15 -7.74 7.03
N ALA A 40 0.99 -7.56 7.66
CA ALA A 40 0.77 -7.61 9.10
C ALA A 40 1.61 -6.59 9.89
N SER A 41 1.48 -5.31 9.56
CA SER A 41 2.13 -4.24 10.33
C SER A 41 1.49 -4.06 11.71
N GLY A 42 2.32 -3.69 12.69
CA GLY A 42 1.92 -3.35 14.07
C GLY A 42 2.30 -1.92 14.48
N ASP A 43 2.70 -1.07 13.54
CA ASP A 43 3.19 0.29 13.79
C ASP A 43 2.12 1.38 13.58
N GLY A 44 0.88 0.99 13.34
CA GLY A 44 -0.21 1.92 13.05
C GLY A 44 -0.35 2.30 11.57
N SER A 45 0.25 1.53 10.65
CA SER A 45 0.18 1.76 9.19
C SER A 45 -1.23 1.60 8.63
N ARG A 46 -2.05 0.71 9.20
CA ARG A 46 -3.42 0.46 8.71
C ARG A 46 -4.33 1.64 9.01
N GLU A 47 -4.30 2.10 10.24
CA GLU A 47 -5.02 3.26 10.74
C GLU A 47 -4.62 4.52 9.95
N LEU A 48 -3.32 4.68 9.66
CA LEU A 48 -2.85 5.75 8.76
C LEU A 48 -3.56 5.69 7.40
N LEU A 49 -3.58 4.52 6.76
CA LEU A 49 -4.17 4.38 5.42
C LEU A 49 -5.68 4.58 5.45
N GLU A 50 -6.36 4.17 6.52
CA GLU A 50 -7.80 4.39 6.70
C GLU A 50 -8.14 5.87 6.92
N GLU A 51 -7.38 6.57 7.76
CA GLU A 51 -7.66 7.95 8.15
C GLU A 51 -7.19 8.98 7.12
N GLU A 52 -5.97 8.81 6.58
CA GLU A 52 -5.32 9.81 5.73
C GLU A 52 -5.38 9.48 4.24
N PHE A 53 -5.55 8.20 3.87
CA PHE A 53 -5.52 7.74 2.47
C PHE A 53 -6.68 6.80 2.12
N PRO A 54 -7.95 7.15 2.40
CA PRO A 54 -9.09 6.24 2.25
C PRO A 54 -9.30 5.74 0.82
N ASP A 55 -8.85 6.50 -0.18
CA ASP A 55 -8.97 6.18 -1.61
C ASP A 55 -7.90 5.19 -2.11
N VAL A 56 -6.87 4.91 -1.31
CA VAL A 56 -5.85 3.90 -1.64
C VAL A 56 -6.43 2.51 -1.44
N THR A 57 -6.29 1.64 -2.43
CA THR A 57 -6.70 0.24 -2.30
C THR A 57 -5.78 -0.47 -1.31
N ARG A 58 -6.36 -1.15 -0.33
CA ARG A 58 -5.63 -1.87 0.73
C ARG A 58 -5.84 -3.37 0.58
N ILE A 59 -4.76 -4.12 0.77
CA ILE A 59 -4.79 -5.57 0.96
C ILE A 59 -4.13 -5.83 2.30
N GLU A 60 -4.82 -6.48 3.23
CA GLU A 60 -4.29 -6.71 4.58
C GLU A 60 -4.04 -8.19 4.81
N PHE A 61 -2.83 -8.52 5.26
CA PHE A 61 -2.46 -9.88 5.60
C PHE A 61 -2.53 -10.10 7.11
N ASP A 62 -2.88 -11.31 7.52
CA ASP A 62 -2.95 -11.72 8.93
C ASP A 62 -1.57 -12.00 9.53
N GLU A 63 -0.57 -12.27 8.69
CA GLU A 63 0.81 -12.53 9.08
C GLU A 63 1.80 -11.91 8.08
N ASN A 64 3.05 -11.78 8.49
CA ASN A 64 4.12 -11.32 7.62
C ASN A 64 4.66 -12.49 6.78
N LEU A 65 4.40 -12.47 5.48
CA LEU A 65 4.78 -13.50 4.51
C LEU A 65 6.17 -13.30 3.90
N GLY A 66 6.98 -12.41 4.48
CA GLY A 66 8.24 -11.97 3.91
C GLY A 66 8.06 -11.15 2.63
N PHE A 67 9.17 -10.82 1.97
CA PHE A 67 9.17 -9.94 0.81
C PHE A 67 8.53 -10.59 -0.41
N THR A 68 9.05 -11.75 -0.83
CA THR A 68 8.57 -12.44 -2.04
C THR A 68 7.17 -13.00 -1.86
N GLY A 69 6.89 -13.65 -0.72
CA GLY A 69 5.58 -14.21 -0.42
C GLY A 69 4.50 -13.13 -0.28
N GLY A 70 4.85 -11.98 0.30
CA GLY A 70 3.94 -10.84 0.37
C GLY A 70 3.55 -10.30 -1.01
N TYR A 71 4.52 -10.14 -1.92
CA TYR A 71 4.21 -9.73 -3.29
C TYR A 71 3.43 -10.80 -4.05
N ASP A 72 3.81 -12.07 -3.94
CA ASP A 72 3.13 -13.19 -4.59
C ASP A 72 1.64 -13.21 -4.22
N LYS A 73 1.33 -13.11 -2.92
CA LYS A 73 -0.06 -13.01 -2.44
C LYS A 73 -0.78 -11.73 -2.88
N ALA A 74 -0.06 -10.61 -3.01
CA ALA A 74 -0.66 -9.33 -3.39
C ALA A 74 -1.02 -9.22 -4.88
N VAL A 75 -0.35 -9.98 -5.75
CA VAL A 75 -0.56 -9.94 -7.21
C VAL A 75 -1.31 -11.15 -7.78
N ALA A 76 -1.57 -12.17 -6.96
CA ALA A 76 -2.34 -13.36 -7.31
C ALA A 76 -3.81 -13.02 -7.63
#